data_AF-A0AAD7G9S3-F1
#
_entry.id   AF-A0AAD7G9S3-F1
#
_cell.length_a   1.000
_cell.length_b   1.000
_cell.length_c   1.000
_cell.angle_alpha   90.00
_cell.angle_beta   90.00
_cell.angle_gamma   90.00
#
_symmetry.space_group_name_H-M   'P 1'
#
loop_
_entity.id
_entity.type
_entity.pdbx_description
1 polymer ?
#
loop_
_entity_poly.entity_id
_entity_poly.type
_entity_poly.pdbx_seq_one_letter_code
_entity_poly.pdbx_strand_id
1 'polypeptide(L)'
;IIESAHATIVVQNLFVEKQSQALHAKETKKKNKRETLPMDGFGRHLTNPKFIAAKVEAEGLRDAEIADKAKRAEDREVAKATRDDLKQQWEQIKADHATAVELWKEKCEILTADGVLKKNLPKKPVRPLKPKPPAKVTADDGSEGSGSGSDDEYSVCEVAGDKMIANATRGSRTKSVTFGHQKYSA
;
A
#
# COMPACT_ATOMS: atom_id res chain seq x y z
N ILE A 1 41.48 -34.13 -16.78
CA ILE A 1 41.77 -34.08 -15.33
C ILE A 1 41.89 -32.64 -14.83
N ILE A 2 42.54 -31.73 -15.58
CA ILE A 2 42.65 -30.31 -15.18
C ILE A 2 41.28 -29.61 -15.24
N GLU A 3 40.53 -29.80 -16.32
CA GLU A 3 39.20 -29.17 -16.51
C GLU A 3 38.18 -29.55 -15.42
N SER A 4 38.20 -30.81 -14.99
CA SER A 4 37.31 -31.29 -13.91
C SER A 4 37.61 -30.64 -12.56
N ALA A 5 38.89 -30.38 -12.24
CA ALA A 5 39.26 -29.70 -11.00
C ALA A 5 38.84 -28.22 -11.01
N HIS A 6 38.98 -27.54 -12.15
CA HIS A 6 38.56 -26.16 -12.32
C HIS A 6 37.04 -26.00 -12.19
N ALA A 7 36.26 -26.94 -12.76
CA ALA A 7 34.82 -26.95 -12.61
C ALA A 7 34.38 -27.06 -11.14
N THR A 8 35.05 -27.92 -10.35
CA THR A 8 34.76 -28.06 -8.92
C THR A 8 35.07 -26.77 -8.14
N ILE A 9 36.17 -26.09 -8.44
CA ILE A 9 36.55 -24.82 -7.80
C ILE A 9 35.48 -23.75 -8.05
N VAL A 10 34.97 -23.63 -9.28
CA VAL A 10 33.92 -22.65 -9.60
C VAL A 10 32.64 -22.92 -8.79
N VAL A 11 32.22 -24.17 -8.69
CA VAL A 11 31.03 -24.54 -7.90
C VAL A 11 31.22 -24.23 -6.41
N GLN A 12 32.40 -24.50 -5.87
CA GLN A 12 32.73 -24.16 -4.48
C GLN A 12 32.72 -22.65 -4.24
N ASN A 13 33.29 -21.85 -5.15
CA ASN A 13 33.29 -20.40 -5.03
C ASN A 13 31.87 -19.83 -5.04
N LEU A 14 31.02 -20.27 -5.97
CA LEU A 14 29.60 -19.86 -6.01
C LEU A 14 28.86 -20.20 -4.71
N PHE A 15 29.16 -21.35 -4.12
CA PHE A 15 28.57 -21.76 -2.85
C PHE A 15 29.03 -20.87 -1.69
N VAL A 16 30.32 -20.54 -1.63
CA VAL A 16 30.88 -19.62 -0.63
C VAL A 16 30.28 -18.23 -0.76
N GLU A 17 30.13 -17.70 -1.98
CA GLU A 17 29.49 -16.40 -2.22
C GLU A 17 28.03 -16.40 -1.77
N LYS A 18 27.28 -17.46 -2.07
CA LYS A 18 25.89 -17.59 -1.61
C LYS A 18 25.81 -17.64 -0.08
N GLN A 19 26.73 -18.34 0.57
CA GLN A 19 26.81 -18.40 2.03
C GLN A 19 27.18 -17.04 2.63
N SER A 20 28.16 -16.34 2.08
CA SER A 20 28.58 -15.01 2.56
C SER A 20 27.45 -14.00 2.42
N GLN A 21 26.72 -14.00 1.29
CA GLN A 21 25.53 -13.16 1.09
C GLN A 21 24.42 -13.49 2.11
N ALA A 22 24.13 -14.78 2.32
CA ALA A 22 23.12 -15.20 3.29
C ALA A 22 23.49 -14.82 4.73
N LEU A 23 24.76 -14.92 5.08
CA LEU A 23 25.30 -14.54 6.39
C LEU A 23 25.23 -13.02 6.56
N HIS A 24 25.70 -12.25 5.59
CA HIS A 24 25.59 -10.78 5.60
C HIS A 24 24.13 -10.32 5.71
N ALA A 25 23.20 -10.95 4.99
CA ALA A 25 21.78 -10.63 5.12
C ALA A 25 21.24 -10.91 6.53
N LYS A 26 21.70 -11.98 7.20
CA LYS A 26 21.29 -12.30 8.59
C LYS A 26 21.92 -11.35 9.62
N GLU A 27 23.19 -11.00 9.46
CA GLU A 27 23.90 -10.08 10.35
C GLU A 27 23.37 -8.65 10.25
N THR A 28 23.07 -8.19 9.02
CA THR A 28 22.55 -6.84 8.80
C THR A 28 21.07 -6.71 9.17
N LYS A 29 20.26 -7.77 9.02
CA LYS A 29 18.83 -7.77 9.40
C LYS A 29 18.57 -7.53 10.89
N LYS A 30 19.54 -7.77 11.78
CA LYS A 30 19.37 -7.66 13.25
C LYS A 30 19.91 -6.36 13.88
N LYS A 31 20.38 -5.39 13.10
CA LYS A 31 20.73 -4.08 13.66
C LYS A 31 19.43 -3.35 14.02
N ASN A 32 18.97 -3.50 15.26
CA ASN A 32 17.88 -2.70 15.80
C ASN A 32 18.22 -1.23 15.57
N LYS A 33 17.41 -0.52 14.77
CA LYS A 33 17.49 0.96 14.57
C LYS A 33 17.42 1.73 15.91
N ARG A 34 17.07 1.05 17.00
CA ARG A 34 16.97 1.56 18.36
C ARG A 34 18.32 1.61 19.09
N GLU A 35 19.34 0.85 18.67
CA GLU A 35 20.52 0.59 19.53
C GLU A 35 21.86 1.14 19.01
N THR A 36 21.94 1.65 17.79
CA THR A 36 23.23 2.12 17.23
C THR A 36 23.39 3.63 17.34
N LEU A 37 23.38 4.13 18.56
CA LEU A 37 24.35 5.20 18.84
C LEU A 37 25.73 4.56 18.61
N PRO A 38 26.68 5.20 17.91
CA PRO A 38 28.00 4.64 17.67
C PRO A 38 28.78 4.58 19.00
N MET A 39 28.40 3.61 19.83
CA MET A 39 29.13 3.15 20.98
C MET A 39 30.09 2.11 20.43
N ASP A 40 31.29 2.57 20.12
CA ASP A 40 32.43 1.79 19.66
C ASP A 40 32.92 0.80 20.75
N GLY A 41 32.00 0.08 21.40
CA GLY A 41 32.26 -0.76 22.57
C GLY A 41 32.52 0.00 23.89
N PHE A 42 32.75 1.32 23.86
CA PHE A 42 33.03 2.12 25.05
C PHE A 42 31.87 3.05 25.44
N GLY A 43 31.59 3.13 26.74
CA GLY A 43 30.63 4.09 27.28
C GLY A 43 31.10 5.53 27.03
N ARG A 44 30.37 6.28 26.19
CA ARG A 44 30.64 7.70 25.94
C ARG A 44 29.84 8.56 26.92
N HIS A 45 30.43 9.66 27.39
CA HIS A 45 29.70 10.68 28.15
C HIS A 45 28.62 11.32 27.26
N LEU A 46 27.37 11.32 27.73
CA LEU A 46 26.21 11.86 27.03
C LEU A 46 26.28 13.38 26.80
N THR A 47 27.21 14.06 27.47
CA THR A 47 27.48 15.49 27.34
C THR A 47 28.45 15.83 26.22
N ASN A 48 29.10 14.85 25.59
CA ASN A 48 30.06 15.12 24.53
C ASN A 48 29.33 15.73 23.31
N PRO A 49 29.80 16.85 22.74
CA PRO A 49 29.17 17.48 21.58
C PRO A 49 29.02 16.54 20.38
N LYS A 50 29.95 15.59 20.20
CA LYS A 50 29.87 14.56 19.14
C LYS A 50 28.67 13.64 19.33
N PHE A 51 28.33 13.32 20.58
CA PHE A 51 27.16 12.49 20.90
C PHE A 51 25.86 13.24 20.60
N ILE A 52 25.80 14.52 20.96
CA ILE A 52 24.64 15.38 20.70
C ILE A 52 24.41 15.50 19.19
N ALA A 53 25.46 15.76 18.40
CA ALA A 53 25.36 15.83 16.93
C ALA A 53 24.84 14.52 16.32
N ALA A 54 25.40 13.38 16.72
CA ALA A 54 24.96 12.07 16.23
C ALA A 54 23.50 11.77 16.61
N LYS A 55 23.04 12.22 17.77
CA LYS A 55 21.64 12.09 18.19
C LYS A 55 20.72 12.92 17.31
N VAL A 56 21.08 14.18 17.04
CA VAL A 56 20.31 15.09 16.17
C VAL A 56 20.21 14.53 14.76
N GLU A 57 21.30 14.01 14.19
CA GLU A 57 21.28 13.36 12.88
C GLU A 57 20.36 12.13 12.86
N ALA A 58 20.45 11.28 13.89
CA ALA A 58 19.60 10.09 13.99
C ALA A 58 18.11 10.43 14.15
N GLU A 59 17.77 11.51 14.86
CA GLU A 59 16.40 12.03 14.95
C GLU A 59 15.93 12.59 13.60
N GLY A 60 16.75 13.41 12.92
CA GLY A 60 16.42 13.93 11.60
C GLY A 60 16.18 12.85 10.54
N LEU A 61 16.95 11.75 10.57
CA LEU A 61 16.72 10.60 9.70
C LEU A 61 15.40 9.88 10.00
N ARG A 62 15.01 9.78 11.27
CA ARG A 62 13.72 9.19 11.67
C ARG A 62 12.56 10.06 11.23
N ASP A 63 12.67 11.36 11.41
CA ASP A 63 11.63 12.31 10.99
C ASP A 63 11.47 12.32 9.46
N ALA A 64 12.57 12.24 8.71
CA ALA A 64 12.54 12.06 7.26
C ALA A 64 11.88 10.73 6.84
N GLU A 65 12.21 9.62 7.50
CA GLU A 65 11.58 8.31 7.22
C GLU A 65 10.07 8.33 7.52
N ILE A 66 9.65 9.02 8.58
CA ILE A 66 8.23 9.20 8.92
C ILE A 66 7.53 10.07 7.89
N ALA A 67 8.13 11.19 7.49
CA ALA A 67 7.60 12.08 6.46
C ALA A 67 7.46 11.36 5.11
N ASP A 68 8.44 10.57 4.71
CA ASP A 68 8.38 9.77 3.47
C ASP A 68 7.29 8.69 3.52
N LYS A 69 7.10 8.05 4.68
CA LYS A 69 5.99 7.10 4.87
C LYS A 69 4.64 7.79 4.79
N ALA A 70 4.50 8.99 5.35
CA ALA A 70 3.28 9.79 5.26
C ALA A 70 2.97 10.16 3.81
N LYS A 71 3.95 10.70 3.08
CA LYS A 71 3.81 11.02 1.64
C LYS A 71 3.38 9.80 0.81
N ARG A 72 4.05 8.65 1.01
CA ARG A 72 3.67 7.42 0.30
C ARG A 72 2.26 6.93 0.64
N ALA A 73 1.77 7.18 1.86
CA ALA A 73 0.41 6.85 2.24
C ALA A 73 -0.60 7.79 1.56
N GLU A 74 -0.33 9.09 1.54
CA GLU A 74 -1.13 10.09 0.83
C GLU A 74 -1.21 9.79 -0.66
N ASP A 75 -0.09 9.48 -1.31
CA ASP A 75 -0.03 9.11 -2.74
C ASP A 75 -0.88 7.87 -3.04
N ARG A 76 -0.92 6.90 -2.13
CA ARG A 76 -1.75 5.68 -2.28
C ARG A 76 -3.23 6.02 -2.18
N GLU A 77 -3.63 6.88 -1.24
CA GLU A 77 -5.02 7.30 -1.10
C GLU A 77 -5.48 8.12 -2.32
N VAL A 78 -4.64 9.02 -2.82
CA VAL A 78 -4.92 9.77 -4.07
C VAL A 78 -5.04 8.83 -5.26
N ALA A 79 -4.13 7.87 -5.40
CA ALA A 79 -4.19 6.86 -6.47
C ALA A 79 -5.44 5.97 -6.37
N LYS A 80 -5.90 5.66 -5.15
CA LYS A 80 -7.12 4.91 -4.92
C LYS A 80 -8.36 5.72 -5.29
N ALA A 81 -8.45 6.97 -4.84
CA ALA A 81 -9.55 7.88 -5.15
C ALA A 81 -9.70 8.07 -6.67
N THR A 82 -8.61 8.43 -7.36
CA THR A 82 -8.62 8.60 -8.83
C THR A 82 -9.05 7.34 -9.58
N ARG A 83 -8.62 6.15 -9.13
CA ARG A 83 -9.05 4.88 -9.72
C ARG A 83 -10.54 4.64 -9.51
N ASP A 84 -11.06 4.95 -8.33
CA ASP A 84 -12.45 4.70 -8.00
C ASP A 84 -13.39 5.70 -8.71
N ASP A 85 -12.97 6.96 -8.89
CA ASP A 85 -13.66 7.95 -9.73
C ASP A 85 -13.75 7.48 -11.19
N LEU A 86 -12.65 6.99 -11.76
CA LEU A 86 -12.63 6.45 -13.13
C LEU A 86 -13.53 5.22 -13.29
N LYS A 87 -13.67 4.39 -12.26
CA LYS A 87 -14.61 3.27 -12.27
C LYS A 87 -16.05 3.78 -12.27
N GLN A 88 -16.38 4.75 -11.42
CA GLN A 88 -17.73 5.33 -11.36
C GLN A 88 -18.12 5.96 -12.70
N GLN A 89 -17.23 6.75 -13.31
CA GLN A 89 -17.44 7.31 -14.65
C GLN A 89 -17.65 6.21 -15.70
N TRP A 90 -16.90 5.10 -15.62
CA TRP A 90 -17.08 3.99 -16.54
C TRP A 90 -18.41 3.26 -16.35
N GLU A 91 -18.89 3.09 -15.12
CA GLU A 91 -20.21 2.53 -14.84
C GLU A 91 -21.33 3.41 -15.41
N GLN A 92 -21.24 4.73 -15.23
CA GLN A 92 -22.19 5.69 -15.83
C GLN A 92 -22.21 5.59 -17.35
N ILE A 93 -21.04 5.60 -17.99
CA ILE A 93 -20.90 5.44 -19.44
C ILE A 93 -21.54 4.15 -19.95
N LYS A 94 -21.42 3.04 -19.21
CA LYS A 94 -22.06 1.77 -19.58
C LYS A 94 -23.58 1.85 -19.44
N ALA A 95 -24.08 2.48 -18.38
CA ALA A 95 -25.51 2.67 -18.18
C ALA A 95 -26.12 3.53 -19.30
N ASP A 96 -25.49 4.65 -19.64
CA ASP A 96 -25.92 5.54 -20.72
C ASP A 96 -25.87 4.84 -22.09
N HIS A 97 -24.87 3.98 -22.33
CA HIS A 97 -24.80 3.19 -23.55
C HIS A 97 -25.91 2.13 -23.61
N ALA A 98 -26.25 1.51 -22.48
CA ALA A 98 -27.34 0.53 -22.41
C ALA A 98 -28.69 1.17 -22.76
N THR A 99 -29.01 2.31 -22.14
CA THR A 99 -30.24 3.06 -22.44
C THR A 99 -30.27 3.55 -23.89
N ALA A 100 -29.15 4.04 -24.43
CA ALA A 100 -29.06 4.44 -25.83
C ALA A 100 -29.28 3.26 -26.79
N VAL A 101 -28.82 2.06 -26.44
CA VAL A 101 -29.04 0.84 -27.24
C VAL A 101 -30.49 0.38 -27.16
N GLU A 102 -31.14 0.47 -26.00
CA GLU A 102 -32.57 0.17 -25.84
C GLU A 102 -33.43 1.10 -26.69
N LEU A 103 -33.26 2.41 -26.56
CA LEU A 103 -33.95 3.41 -27.39
C LEU A 103 -33.69 3.20 -28.90
N TRP A 104 -32.48 2.79 -29.27
CA TRP A 104 -32.16 2.47 -30.66
C TRP A 104 -32.90 1.22 -31.15
N LYS A 105 -33.02 0.17 -30.32
CA LYS A 105 -33.79 -1.04 -30.66
C LYS A 105 -35.25 -0.71 -30.86
N GLU A 106 -35.87 0.03 -29.94
CA GLU A 106 -37.27 0.46 -30.04
C GLU A 106 -37.51 1.23 -31.35
N LYS A 107 -36.64 2.18 -31.70
CA LYS A 107 -36.74 2.91 -32.97
C LYS A 107 -36.57 2.00 -34.19
N CYS A 108 -35.67 1.02 -34.13
CA CYS A 108 -35.51 0.06 -35.21
C CYS A 108 -36.75 -0.82 -35.37
N GLU A 109 -37.35 -1.26 -34.27
CA GLU A 109 -38.58 -2.06 -34.28
C GLU A 109 -39.74 -1.30 -34.92
N ILE A 110 -39.93 -0.02 -34.55
CA ILE A 110 -40.93 0.86 -35.17
C ILE A 110 -40.69 1.00 -36.68
N LEU A 111 -39.47 1.33 -37.10
CA LEU A 111 -39.15 1.48 -38.54
C LEU A 111 -39.30 0.19 -39.33
N THR A 112 -39.04 -0.97 -38.71
CA THR A 112 -39.29 -2.26 -39.36
C THR A 112 -40.76 -2.57 -39.51
N ALA A 113 -41.60 -2.17 -38.54
CA ALA A 113 -43.05 -2.30 -38.64
C ALA A 113 -43.62 -1.40 -39.76
N ASP A 114 -43.01 -0.22 -39.97
CA ASP A 114 -43.35 0.71 -41.06
C ASP A 114 -42.84 0.24 -42.45
N GLY A 115 -42.17 -0.91 -42.55
CA GLY A 115 -41.70 -1.48 -43.81
C GLY A 115 -40.40 -0.89 -44.34
N VAL A 116 -39.64 -0.16 -43.51
CA VAL A 116 -38.34 0.39 -43.92
C VAL A 116 -37.34 -0.76 -44.15
N LEU A 117 -36.65 -0.71 -45.30
CA LEU A 117 -35.60 -1.66 -45.66
C LEU A 117 -34.49 -1.67 -44.60
N LYS A 118 -33.98 -2.86 -44.24
CA LYS A 118 -32.89 -3.07 -43.27
C LYS A 118 -31.64 -2.20 -43.51
N LYS A 119 -31.37 -1.84 -44.77
CA LYS A 119 -30.22 -1.00 -45.17
C LYS A 119 -30.37 0.48 -44.75
N ASN A 120 -31.60 0.93 -44.50
CA ASN A 120 -31.93 2.31 -44.13
C ASN A 120 -32.17 2.49 -42.62
N LEU A 121 -31.99 1.43 -41.81
CA LEU A 121 -32.10 1.55 -40.36
C LEU A 121 -30.95 2.38 -39.78
N PRO A 122 -31.20 3.11 -38.67
CA PRO A 122 -30.16 3.84 -37.99
C PRO A 122 -29.04 2.90 -37.54
N LYS A 123 -27.79 3.37 -37.59
CA LYS A 123 -26.64 2.60 -37.14
C LYS A 123 -26.68 2.41 -35.63
N LYS A 124 -26.21 1.25 -35.16
CA LYS A 124 -26.14 0.93 -33.73
C LYS A 124 -25.21 1.92 -32.99
N PRO A 125 -25.61 2.42 -31.81
CA PRO A 125 -24.75 3.26 -30.97
C PRO A 125 -23.44 2.56 -30.64
N VAL A 126 -22.32 3.23 -30.90
CA VAL A 126 -20.99 2.74 -30.56
C VAL A 126 -20.70 3.06 -29.10
N ARG A 127 -20.22 2.07 -28.33
CA ARG A 127 -19.84 2.31 -26.93
C ARG A 127 -18.57 3.17 -26.90
N PRO A 128 -18.55 4.29 -26.15
CA PRO A 128 -17.32 5.05 -25.98
C PRO A 128 -16.24 4.21 -25.27
N LEU A 129 -14.98 4.56 -25.51
CA LEU A 129 -13.83 3.87 -24.93
C LEU A 129 -13.74 4.15 -23.43
N LYS A 130 -13.15 3.21 -22.68
CA LYS A 130 -12.92 3.38 -21.25
C LYS A 130 -11.99 4.58 -21.00
N PRO A 131 -12.33 5.48 -20.06
CA PRO A 131 -11.45 6.56 -19.66
C PRO A 131 -10.07 6.03 -19.27
N LYS A 132 -9.01 6.61 -19.85
CA LYS A 132 -7.64 6.24 -19.52
C LYS A 132 -7.22 6.98 -18.25
N PRO A 133 -6.56 6.31 -17.29
CA PRO A 133 -5.99 7.01 -16.15
C PRO A 133 -4.94 8.02 -16.64
N PRO A 134 -4.74 9.15 -15.93
CA PRO A 134 -3.66 10.06 -16.25
C PRO A 134 -2.34 9.28 -16.22
N ALA A 135 -1.56 9.37 -17.29
CA ALA A 135 -0.24 8.74 -17.34
C ALA A 135 0.56 9.26 -16.15
N LYS A 136 0.97 8.36 -15.25
CA LYS A 136 1.94 8.72 -14.22
C LYS A 136 3.18 9.18 -14.96
N VAL A 137 3.57 10.45 -14.81
CA VAL A 137 4.88 10.94 -15.22
C VAL A 137 5.86 10.21 -14.30
N THR A 138 6.32 9.04 -14.72
CA THR A 138 7.35 8.29 -14.02
C THR A 138 8.65 9.06 -14.22
N ALA A 139 9.00 9.91 -13.26
CA ALA A 139 10.40 10.10 -12.97
C ALA A 139 10.94 8.71 -12.60
N ASP A 140 11.84 8.23 -13.45
CA ASP A 140 12.70 7.08 -13.25
C ASP A 140 13.24 7.04 -11.82
N ASP A 141 12.74 6.11 -11.00
CA ASP A 141 13.44 5.64 -9.81
C ASP A 141 13.11 4.15 -9.65
N GLY A 142 14.09 3.33 -10.00
CA GLY A 142 14.03 1.88 -9.90
C GLY A 142 13.89 1.45 -8.44
N SER A 143 12.70 1.00 -8.06
CA SER A 143 12.49 0.25 -6.82
C SER A 143 11.77 -1.06 -7.14
N GLU A 144 12.57 -2.10 -7.38
CA GLU A 144 12.13 -3.49 -7.45
C GLU A 144 11.62 -3.96 -6.07
N GLY A 145 10.37 -3.61 -5.77
CA GLY A 145 9.61 -4.20 -4.68
C GLY A 145 8.95 -5.49 -5.15
N SER A 146 9.68 -6.60 -5.08
CA SER A 146 9.17 -7.97 -5.22
C SER A 146 8.04 -8.23 -4.21
N GLY A 147 6.80 -7.95 -4.61
CA GLY A 147 5.58 -8.32 -3.89
C GLY A 147 5.30 -9.80 -4.08
N SER A 148 5.83 -10.61 -3.16
CA SER A 148 5.52 -12.03 -2.99
C SER A 148 4.01 -12.23 -2.92
N GLY A 149 3.48 -13.09 -3.80
CA GLY A 149 2.11 -13.57 -3.75
C GLY A 149 1.83 -14.29 -2.43
N SER A 150 0.68 -13.97 -1.85
CA SER A 150 -0.01 -14.83 -0.89
C SER A 150 -1.24 -15.33 -1.63
N ASP A 151 -1.19 -16.59 -2.03
CA ASP A 151 -2.35 -17.37 -2.40
C ASP A 151 -3.20 -17.55 -1.15
N ASP A 152 -4.30 -16.81 -1.04
CA ASP A 152 -5.36 -17.12 -0.09
C ASP A 152 -6.59 -17.56 -0.87
N GLU A 153 -6.67 -18.89 -0.95
CA GLU A 153 -7.78 -19.72 -1.37
C GLU A 153 -9.11 -19.30 -0.72
N TYR A 154 -10.15 -19.27 -1.55
CA TYR A 154 -11.56 -19.54 -1.24
C TYR A 154 -11.98 -19.61 0.25
N SER A 155 -12.73 -18.60 0.70
CA SER A 155 -13.73 -18.82 1.75
C SER A 155 -15.04 -18.13 1.36
N VAL A 156 -15.96 -18.95 0.86
CA VAL A 156 -17.40 -18.67 0.79
C VAL A 156 -17.89 -18.34 2.21
N CYS A 157 -18.46 -17.16 2.42
CA CYS A 157 -19.30 -16.92 3.59
C CYS A 157 -20.76 -16.88 3.15
N GLU A 158 -21.38 -18.03 3.40
CA GLU A 158 -22.79 -18.34 3.32
C GLU A 158 -23.61 -17.48 4.31
N VAL A 159 -24.85 -17.23 3.95
CA VAL A 159 -25.84 -16.43 4.67
C VAL A 159 -26.44 -17.22 5.83
N ALA A 160 -26.28 -16.73 7.07
CA ALA A 160 -27.18 -16.87 8.23
C ALA A 160 -26.53 -16.08 9.39
N GLY A 161 -27.17 -15.18 10.12
CA GLY A 161 -28.42 -15.34 10.87
C GLY A 161 -28.13 -14.91 12.32
N ASP A 162 -29.01 -14.11 12.88
CA ASP A 162 -29.06 -13.57 14.24
C ASP A 162 -28.21 -14.23 15.35
N LYS A 163 -27.52 -13.38 16.12
CA LYS A 163 -27.68 -13.26 17.59
C LYS A 163 -26.81 -12.14 18.15
N MET A 164 -27.45 -11.03 18.50
CA MET A 164 -26.87 -10.05 19.43
C MET A 164 -26.72 -10.70 20.81
N ILE A 165 -25.48 -10.81 21.29
CA ILE A 165 -25.20 -11.07 22.69
C ILE A 165 -24.58 -9.81 23.27
N ALA A 166 -25.38 -9.09 24.05
CA ALA A 166 -24.94 -8.00 24.90
C ALA A 166 -23.99 -8.55 25.96
N ASN A 167 -22.83 -7.91 26.14
CA ASN A 167 -22.01 -8.08 27.33
C ASN A 167 -21.54 -6.73 27.85
N ALA A 168 -22.08 -6.40 29.03
CA ALA A 168 -21.73 -5.27 29.86
C ALA A 168 -20.46 -5.58 30.67
N THR A 169 -19.48 -4.68 30.66
CA THR A 169 -18.42 -4.50 31.68
C THR A 169 -17.61 -3.27 31.24
N ARG A 170 -17.07 -2.37 32.06
CA ARG A 170 -16.81 -2.27 33.50
C ARG A 170 -16.42 -0.79 33.77
N GLY A 171 -16.74 -0.28 34.97
CA GLY A 171 -16.70 1.16 35.28
C GLY A 171 -15.34 1.85 35.24
N SER A 172 -15.35 3.09 34.73
CA SER A 172 -14.27 4.05 34.88
C SER A 172 -14.40 4.77 36.23
N ARG A 173 -13.49 4.45 37.16
CA ARG A 173 -13.37 5.12 38.46
C ARG A 173 -12.41 6.29 38.31
N THR A 174 -12.93 7.49 38.07
CA THR A 174 -12.15 8.73 38.12
C THR A 174 -11.74 9.02 39.56
N LYS A 175 -10.45 8.91 39.88
CA LYS A 175 -9.90 9.46 41.13
C LYS A 175 -9.60 10.95 40.89
N SER A 176 -10.43 11.82 41.45
CA SER A 176 -10.09 13.23 41.64
C SER A 176 -8.98 13.32 42.70
N VAL A 177 -7.86 13.94 42.34
CA VAL A 177 -6.77 14.29 43.25
C VAL A 177 -7.11 15.65 43.85
N THR A 178 -7.44 15.69 45.14
CA THR A 178 -7.60 16.94 45.90
C THR A 178 -6.24 17.42 46.37
N PHE A 179 -5.86 18.63 45.95
CA PHE A 179 -4.62 19.29 46.34
C PHE A 179 -4.83 19.98 47.70
N GLY A 180 -4.23 19.44 48.76
CA GLY A 180 -4.24 20.03 50.09
C GLY A 180 -3.37 21.29 50.14
N HIS A 181 -3.99 22.44 50.35
CA HIS A 181 -3.32 23.70 50.64
C HIS A 181 -2.86 23.69 52.11
N GLN A 182 -1.54 23.78 52.34
CA GLN A 182 -0.97 23.90 53.67
C GLN A 182 -0.19 25.23 53.82
N LYS A 183 -0.85 26.15 54.52
CA LYS A 183 -0.39 27.17 55.48
C LYS A 183 0.91 27.95 55.23
N TYR A 184 0.83 29.28 55.39
CA TYR A 184 1.68 30.02 56.33
C TYR A 184 0.87 31.15 57.00
N SER A 185 0.83 31.14 58.33
CA SER A 185 0.37 32.26 59.17
C SER A 185 1.59 33.12 59.47
N ALA A 186 1.43 34.44 59.41
CA ALA A 186 2.34 35.41 60.02
C ALA A 186 1.95 35.65 61.48
#